data_AF-A0A7W1F519-F1
#
_entry.id   AF-A0A7W1F519-F1
#
_cell.length_a   1.000
_cell.length_b   1.000
_cell.length_c   1.000
_cell.angle_alpha   90.00
_cell.angle_beta   90.00
_cell.angle_gamma   90.00
#
_symmetry.space_group_name_H-M   'P 1'
#
loop_
_entity.id
_entity.type
_entity.pdbx_description
1 polymer ?
#
loop_
_entity_poly.entity_id
_entity_poly.type
_entity_poly.pdbx_seq_one_letter_code
_entity_poly.pdbx_strand_id
1 'polypeptide(L)'
;MGFLGLFTPKWRHRDAKVRLAAVQRLQAHDDGILVKVALGDSDPAVRMAAAARIVSESTLRRLLAASDARVVAMARERLSGVAARLVKEASSLSQCADLLAGISEQSSLAEIVLVGRDRAVRSAALDRLLSLEAPSQSALATIAIQDGDGALWPRALPRIERRADLKDVARKAKRDDVRAGALARLAT
;
A
#
# COMPACT_ATOMS: atom_id res chain seq x y z
N MET A 1 -45.60 11.38 -31.84
CA MET A 1 -45.10 12.53 -31.05
C MET A 1 -45.13 12.09 -29.58
N GLY A 2 -44.07 11.77 -28.84
CA GLY A 2 -42.66 12.15 -28.85
C GLY A 2 -42.28 12.51 -27.40
N PHE A 3 -42.09 11.53 -26.51
CA PHE A 3 -41.71 11.75 -25.09
C PHE A 3 -40.84 10.60 -24.54
N LEU A 4 -39.58 10.55 -24.96
CA LEU A 4 -38.50 9.80 -24.28
C LEU A 4 -37.24 10.67 -24.23
N GLY A 5 -37.34 11.81 -23.55
CA GLY A 5 -36.22 12.69 -23.24
C GLY A 5 -35.38 12.11 -22.11
N LEU A 6 -34.49 11.20 -22.48
CA LEU A 6 -33.52 10.50 -21.63
C LEU A 6 -32.83 11.41 -20.60
N PHE A 7 -32.94 11.08 -19.31
CA PHE A 7 -32.12 11.68 -18.26
C PHE A 7 -30.64 11.37 -18.52
N THR A 8 -29.90 12.34 -19.05
CA THR A 8 -28.46 12.22 -19.20
C THR A 8 -27.85 12.18 -17.79
N PRO A 9 -27.10 11.13 -17.41
CA PRO A 9 -26.56 11.04 -16.07
C PRO A 9 -25.57 12.20 -15.81
N LYS A 10 -25.52 12.69 -14.57
CA LYS A 10 -24.77 13.92 -14.22
C LYS A 10 -23.27 13.84 -14.56
N TRP A 11 -22.68 12.65 -14.57
CA TRP A 11 -21.28 12.44 -14.99
C TRP A 11 -21.04 12.61 -16.50
N ARG A 12 -22.08 12.79 -17.32
CA ARG A 12 -22.01 13.15 -18.76
C ARG A 12 -22.47 14.58 -19.06
N HIS A 13 -22.66 15.40 -18.03
CA HIS A 13 -23.13 16.78 -18.19
C HIS A 13 -22.12 17.66 -18.94
N ARG A 14 -22.58 18.68 -19.66
CA ARG A 14 -21.69 19.59 -20.43
C ARG A 14 -20.71 20.37 -19.55
N ASP A 15 -21.17 20.78 -18.36
CA ASP A 15 -20.37 21.49 -17.36
C ASP A 15 -19.49 20.51 -16.57
N ALA A 16 -18.17 20.72 -16.62
CA ALA A 16 -17.17 19.92 -15.91
C ALA A 16 -17.35 19.95 -14.39
N LYS A 17 -17.82 21.06 -13.81
CA LYS A 17 -18.08 21.14 -12.35
C LYS A 17 -19.20 20.19 -11.93
N VAL A 18 -20.25 20.08 -12.76
CA VAL A 18 -21.35 19.12 -12.52
C VAL A 18 -20.86 17.68 -12.66
N ARG A 19 -20.01 17.39 -13.65
CA ARG A 19 -19.41 16.05 -13.81
C ARG A 19 -18.53 15.71 -12.62
N LEU A 20 -17.66 16.63 -12.19
CA LEU A 20 -16.78 16.46 -11.02
C LEU A 20 -17.59 16.12 -9.76
N ALA A 21 -18.63 16.90 -9.47
CA ALA A 21 -19.50 16.69 -8.32
C ALA A 21 -20.28 15.36 -8.39
N ALA A 22 -20.57 14.87 -9.60
CA ALA A 22 -21.19 13.57 -9.81
C ALA A 22 -20.19 12.42 -9.59
N VAL A 23 -18.98 12.54 -10.14
CA VAL A 23 -17.89 11.57 -9.98
C VAL A 23 -17.53 11.39 -8.50
N GLN A 24 -17.46 12.49 -7.74
CA GLN A 24 -17.21 12.46 -6.29
C GLN A 24 -18.27 11.69 -5.48
N ARG A 25 -19.45 11.42 -6.06
CA ARG A 25 -20.54 10.65 -5.42
C ARG A 25 -20.60 9.19 -5.85
N LEU A 26 -19.90 8.81 -6.92
CA LEU A 26 -19.87 7.42 -7.44
C LEU A 26 -19.21 6.48 -6.44
N GLN A 27 -19.74 5.28 -6.26
CA GLN A 27 -19.23 4.33 -5.26
C GLN A 27 -18.31 3.28 -5.90
N ALA A 28 -17.75 2.39 -5.09
CA ALA A 28 -16.88 1.32 -5.58
C ALA A 28 -17.59 0.39 -6.59
N HIS A 29 -18.92 0.22 -6.50
CA HIS A 29 -19.69 -0.56 -7.48
C HIS A 29 -19.84 0.13 -8.84
N ASP A 30 -19.54 1.43 -8.93
CA ASP A 30 -19.55 2.20 -10.19
C ASP A 30 -18.21 2.14 -10.93
N ASP A 31 -17.37 1.13 -10.65
CA ASP A 31 -15.99 1.01 -11.17
C ASP A 31 -15.93 1.18 -12.70
N GLY A 32 -16.88 0.60 -13.44
CA GLY A 32 -16.96 0.77 -14.89
C GLY A 32 -17.17 2.22 -15.35
N ILE A 33 -17.95 3.01 -14.59
CA ILE A 33 -18.15 4.44 -14.86
C ILE A 33 -16.87 5.21 -14.51
N LEU A 34 -16.28 4.92 -13.35
CA LEU A 34 -15.04 5.56 -12.90
C LEU A 34 -13.90 5.36 -13.92
N VAL A 35 -13.74 4.15 -14.45
CA VAL A 35 -12.74 3.86 -15.51
C VAL A 35 -12.99 4.69 -16.74
N LYS A 36 -14.24 4.71 -17.22
CA LYS A 36 -14.60 5.46 -18.42
C LYS A 36 -14.30 6.95 -18.27
N VAL A 37 -14.61 7.52 -17.11
CA VAL A 37 -14.33 8.93 -16.82
C VAL A 37 -12.83 9.17 -16.67
N ALA A 38 -12.11 8.33 -15.93
CA ALA A 38 -10.67 8.46 -15.71
C ALA A 38 -9.86 8.45 -17.02
N LEU A 39 -10.29 7.65 -18.00
CA LEU A 39 -9.60 7.50 -19.27
C LEU A 39 -10.05 8.49 -20.36
N GLY A 40 -11.24 9.10 -20.24
CA GLY A 40 -11.89 9.75 -21.38
C GLY A 40 -12.57 11.09 -21.11
N ASP A 41 -12.63 11.58 -19.87
CA ASP A 41 -13.17 12.92 -19.63
C ASP A 41 -12.26 14.00 -20.23
N SER A 42 -12.85 15.03 -20.84
CA SER A 42 -12.09 16.12 -21.43
C SER A 42 -11.38 16.98 -20.38
N ASP A 43 -11.93 17.06 -19.17
CA ASP A 43 -11.37 17.85 -18.08
C ASP A 43 -10.40 17.01 -17.22
N PRO A 44 -9.12 17.41 -17.10
CA PRO A 44 -8.12 16.68 -16.32
C PRO A 44 -8.48 16.51 -14.83
N ALA A 45 -9.17 17.48 -14.22
CA ALA A 45 -9.58 17.39 -12.82
C ALA A 45 -10.67 16.33 -12.64
N VAL A 46 -11.59 16.20 -13.61
CA VAL A 46 -12.61 15.15 -13.60
C VAL A 46 -11.98 13.76 -13.79
N ARG A 47 -11.00 13.62 -14.70
CA ARG A 47 -10.24 12.36 -14.87
C ARG A 47 -9.54 11.94 -13.57
N MET A 48 -8.84 12.87 -12.94
CA MET A 48 -8.13 12.65 -11.67
C MET A 48 -9.08 12.25 -10.54
N ALA A 49 -10.22 12.94 -10.42
CA ALA A 49 -11.23 12.63 -9.41
C ALA A 49 -11.81 11.21 -9.59
N ALA A 50 -11.97 10.75 -10.83
CA ALA A 50 -12.41 9.39 -11.10
C ALA A 50 -11.32 8.36 -10.75
N ALA A 51 -10.07 8.60 -11.16
CA ALA A 51 -8.93 7.73 -10.85
C ALA A 51 -8.72 7.56 -9.33
N ALA A 52 -8.86 8.64 -8.55
CA ALA A 52 -8.70 8.63 -7.11
C ALA A 52 -9.75 7.77 -6.37
N ARG A 53 -10.92 7.54 -6.97
CA ARG A 53 -12.02 6.76 -6.36
C ARG A 53 -11.94 5.27 -6.65
N ILE A 54 -11.11 4.85 -7.59
CA ILE A 54 -10.97 3.44 -7.95
C ILE A 54 -10.24 2.71 -6.81
N VAL A 55 -10.78 1.55 -6.43
CA VAL A 55 -10.24 0.68 -5.38
C VAL A 55 -9.96 -0.74 -5.88
N SER A 56 -10.42 -1.08 -7.07
CA SER A 56 -10.15 -2.37 -7.70
C SER A 56 -8.68 -2.43 -8.15
N GLU A 57 -7.93 -3.39 -7.63
CA GLU A 57 -6.52 -3.60 -8.00
C GLU A 57 -6.37 -3.79 -9.52
N SER A 58 -7.17 -4.66 -10.13
CA SER A 58 -7.09 -4.95 -11.56
C SER A 58 -7.39 -3.71 -12.40
N THR A 59 -8.31 -2.87 -11.94
CA THR A 59 -8.65 -1.61 -12.59
C THR A 59 -7.52 -0.59 -12.47
N LEU A 60 -6.91 -0.46 -11.29
CA LEU A 60 -5.77 0.43 -11.08
C LEU A 60 -4.57 0.01 -11.96
N ARG A 61 -4.31 -1.29 -12.10
CA ARG A 61 -3.29 -1.80 -13.04
C ARG A 61 -3.57 -1.38 -14.48
N ARG A 62 -4.83 -1.43 -14.93
CA ARG A 62 -5.21 -0.96 -16.28
C ARG A 62 -4.93 0.53 -16.47
N LEU A 63 -5.15 1.35 -15.45
CA LEU A 63 -4.88 2.78 -15.51
C LEU A 63 -3.38 3.14 -15.58
N LEU A 64 -2.47 2.21 -15.27
CA LEU A 64 -1.04 2.44 -15.43
C LEU A 64 -0.61 2.60 -16.90
N ALA A 65 -1.43 2.15 -17.84
CA ALA A 65 -1.22 2.31 -19.29
C ALA A 65 -1.97 3.53 -19.89
N ALA A 66 -2.56 4.39 -19.05
CA ALA A 66 -3.23 5.59 -19.53
C ALA A 66 -2.23 6.59 -20.13
N SER A 67 -2.67 7.39 -21.10
CA SER A 67 -1.85 8.45 -21.72
C SER A 67 -1.66 9.66 -20.79
N ASP A 68 -2.60 9.90 -19.87
CA ASP A 68 -2.52 10.99 -18.91
C ASP A 68 -1.60 10.62 -17.73
N ALA A 69 -0.42 11.26 -17.69
CA ALA A 69 0.57 11.03 -16.64
C ALA A 69 0.05 11.30 -15.22
N ARG A 70 -0.91 12.22 -15.03
CA ARG A 70 -1.50 12.48 -13.72
C ARG A 70 -2.39 11.33 -13.28
N VAL A 71 -3.17 10.77 -14.21
CA VAL A 71 -3.99 9.56 -13.96
C VAL A 71 -3.10 8.37 -13.63
N VAL A 72 -1.98 8.20 -14.36
CA VAL A 72 -1.00 7.14 -14.08
C VAL A 72 -0.39 7.31 -12.68
N ALA A 73 0.01 8.54 -12.30
CA ALA A 73 0.54 8.81 -10.97
C ALA A 73 -0.48 8.50 -9.86
N MET A 74 -1.72 8.95 -10.02
CA MET A 74 -2.81 8.63 -9.10
C MET A 74 -3.06 7.12 -9.01
N ALA A 75 -3.09 6.41 -10.15
CA ALA A 75 -3.28 4.97 -10.18
C ALA A 75 -2.16 4.22 -9.45
N ARG A 76 -0.90 4.66 -9.56
CA ARG A 76 0.23 4.08 -8.80
C ARG A 76 0.06 4.26 -7.31
N GLU A 77 -0.26 5.48 -6.86
CA GLU A 77 -0.48 5.78 -5.44
C GLU A 77 -1.61 4.93 -4.87
N ARG A 78 -2.76 4.90 -5.55
CA ARG A 78 -3.91 4.09 -5.15
C ARG A 78 -3.59 2.60 -5.14
N LEU A 79 -2.85 2.10 -6.15
CA LEU A 79 -2.45 0.69 -6.22
C LEU A 79 -1.54 0.31 -5.06
N SER A 80 -0.61 1.17 -4.65
CA SER A 80 0.25 0.93 -3.48
C SER A 80 -0.59 0.71 -2.21
N GLY A 81 -1.55 1.61 -1.95
CA GLY A 81 -2.42 1.50 -0.78
C GLY A 81 -3.34 0.26 -0.82
N VAL A 82 -3.90 -0.06 -1.98
CA VAL A 82 -4.73 -1.27 -2.17
C VAL A 82 -3.89 -2.54 -1.99
N ALA A 83 -2.69 -2.59 -2.56
CA ALA A 83 -1.77 -3.72 -2.45
C ALA A 83 -1.39 -3.99 -0.99
N ALA A 84 -0.98 -2.94 -0.25
CA ALA A 84 -0.61 -3.09 1.15
C ALA A 84 -1.75 -3.64 2.01
N ARG A 85 -2.98 -3.17 1.76
CA ARG A 85 -4.18 -3.67 2.45
C ARG A 85 -4.45 -5.14 2.12
N LEU A 86 -4.47 -5.50 0.83
CA LEU A 86 -4.75 -6.86 0.38
C LEU A 86 -3.72 -7.86 0.92
N VAL A 87 -2.44 -7.49 0.89
CA VAL A 87 -1.35 -8.33 1.43
C VAL A 87 -1.52 -8.53 2.93
N LYS A 88 -1.84 -7.47 3.69
CA LYS A 88 -2.07 -7.56 5.15
C LYS A 88 -3.24 -8.50 5.50
N GLU A 89 -4.30 -8.49 4.71
CA GLU A 89 -5.52 -9.29 4.92
C GLU A 89 -5.40 -10.72 4.36
N ALA A 90 -4.40 -11.00 3.52
CA ALA A 90 -4.21 -12.28 2.85
C ALA A 90 -4.07 -13.45 3.83
N SER A 91 -4.69 -14.58 3.46
CA SER A 91 -4.65 -15.81 4.27
C SER A 91 -3.45 -16.71 3.95
N SER A 92 -2.75 -16.45 2.85
CA SER A 92 -1.53 -17.16 2.48
C SER A 92 -0.64 -16.30 1.59
N LEU A 93 0.66 -16.57 1.60
CA LEU A 93 1.62 -15.91 0.71
C LEU A 93 1.30 -16.12 -0.78
N SER A 94 0.83 -17.31 -1.17
CA SER A 94 0.49 -17.62 -2.55
C SER A 94 -0.62 -16.72 -3.13
N GLN A 95 -1.52 -16.19 -2.30
CA GLN A 95 -2.59 -15.30 -2.74
C GLN A 95 -2.10 -13.87 -3.04
N CYS A 96 -0.97 -13.46 -2.47
CA CYS A 96 -0.53 -12.07 -2.50
C CYS A 96 0.95 -11.87 -2.85
N ALA A 97 1.66 -12.91 -3.30
CA ALA A 97 3.10 -12.85 -3.58
C ALA A 97 3.45 -11.76 -4.59
N ASP A 98 2.73 -11.70 -5.71
CA ASP A 98 2.95 -10.71 -6.77
C ASP A 98 2.69 -9.27 -6.28
N LEU A 99 1.66 -9.10 -5.45
CA LEU A 99 1.34 -7.81 -4.84
C LEU A 99 2.46 -7.37 -3.89
N LEU A 100 2.89 -8.26 -3.00
CA LEU A 100 3.94 -7.99 -2.03
C LEU A 100 5.26 -7.64 -2.71
N ALA A 101 5.63 -8.33 -3.79
CA ALA A 101 6.85 -8.05 -4.56
C ALA A 101 6.84 -6.62 -5.13
N GLY A 102 5.67 -6.11 -5.50
CA GLY A 102 5.47 -4.76 -6.02
C GLY A 102 5.52 -3.65 -4.97
N ILE A 103 5.46 -3.97 -3.67
CA ILE A 103 5.53 -2.96 -2.60
C ILE A 103 7.00 -2.57 -2.37
N SER A 104 7.28 -1.27 -2.50
CA SER A 104 8.59 -0.66 -2.21
C SER A 104 8.55 0.30 -1.03
N GLU A 105 7.36 0.73 -0.61
CA GLU A 105 7.19 1.65 0.50
C GLU A 105 7.51 0.95 1.82
N GLN A 106 8.57 1.40 2.49
CA GLN A 106 9.12 0.73 3.67
C GLN A 106 8.16 0.74 4.87
N SER A 107 7.38 1.82 5.04
CA SER A 107 6.31 1.94 6.04
C SER A 107 5.24 0.86 5.84
N SER A 108 4.77 0.69 4.61
CA SER A 108 3.79 -0.34 4.25
C SER A 108 4.34 -1.75 4.50
N LEU A 109 5.59 -2.03 4.12
CA LEU A 109 6.22 -3.32 4.40
C LEU A 109 6.34 -3.58 5.92
N ALA A 110 6.80 -2.59 6.69
CA ALA A 110 6.92 -2.72 8.13
C ALA A 110 5.57 -2.95 8.82
N GLU A 111 4.51 -2.28 8.35
CA GLU A 111 3.15 -2.52 8.83
C GLU A 111 2.73 -3.96 8.55
N ILE A 112 2.92 -4.47 7.33
CA ILE A 112 2.59 -5.86 6.97
C ILE A 112 3.36 -6.86 7.84
N VAL A 113 4.64 -6.63 8.13
CA VAL A 113 5.44 -7.49 9.02
C VAL A 113 4.84 -7.56 10.43
N LEU A 114 4.34 -6.43 10.94
CA LEU A 114 3.84 -6.31 12.31
C LEU A 114 2.41 -6.83 12.47
N VAL A 115 1.52 -6.56 11.50
CA VAL A 115 0.07 -6.81 11.64
C VAL A 115 -0.53 -7.70 10.55
N GLY A 116 0.27 -8.24 9.63
CA GLY A 116 -0.19 -9.19 8.61
C GLY A 116 -0.81 -10.44 9.24
N ARG A 117 -1.90 -10.93 8.64
CA ARG A 117 -2.68 -12.05 9.19
C ARG A 117 -1.92 -13.38 9.17
N ASP A 118 -1.21 -13.65 8.08
CA ASP A 118 -0.48 -14.89 7.86
C ASP A 118 1.02 -14.75 8.19
N ARG A 119 1.59 -15.79 8.81
CA ARG A 119 3.00 -15.78 9.23
C ARG A 119 3.95 -15.81 8.04
N ALA A 120 3.63 -16.53 6.98
CA ALA A 120 4.48 -16.56 5.79
C ALA A 120 4.47 -15.22 5.07
N VAL A 121 3.31 -14.55 5.01
CA VAL A 121 3.19 -13.16 4.51
C VAL A 121 4.05 -12.19 5.33
N ARG A 122 3.94 -12.21 6.67
CA ARG A 122 4.78 -11.37 7.56
C ARG A 122 6.27 -11.60 7.31
N SER A 123 6.66 -12.87 7.18
CA SER A 123 8.07 -13.24 6.92
C SER A 123 8.55 -12.73 5.57
N ALA A 124 7.78 -12.95 4.50
CA ALA A 124 8.12 -12.49 3.16
C ALA A 124 8.17 -10.96 3.06
N ALA A 125 7.33 -10.25 3.81
CA ALA A 125 7.38 -8.79 3.87
C ALA A 125 8.66 -8.27 4.53
N LEU A 126 9.17 -8.97 5.54
CA LEU A 126 10.47 -8.65 6.13
C LEU A 126 11.60 -8.90 5.12
N ASP A 127 11.57 -10.03 4.42
CA ASP A 127 12.57 -10.34 3.39
C ASP A 127 12.55 -9.27 2.28
N ARG A 128 11.36 -8.81 1.89
CA ARG A 128 11.21 -7.71 0.94
C ARG A 128 11.79 -6.40 1.48
N LEU A 129 11.50 -6.01 2.73
CA LEU A 129 12.07 -4.82 3.36
C LEU A 129 13.60 -4.87 3.39
N LEU A 130 14.16 -6.02 3.76
CA LEU A 130 15.60 -6.25 3.82
C LEU A 130 16.29 -6.28 2.46
N SER A 131 15.54 -6.58 1.39
CA SER A 131 16.05 -6.56 0.00
C SER A 131 16.24 -5.14 -0.55
N LEU A 132 15.70 -4.12 0.11
CA LEU A 132 15.85 -2.72 -0.31
C LEU A 132 17.26 -2.21 0.02
N GLU A 133 17.78 -1.29 -0.80
CA GLU A 133 19.15 -0.76 -0.70
C GLU A 133 19.45 -0.18 0.70
N ALA A 134 18.52 0.60 1.24
CA ALA A 134 18.63 1.22 2.56
C ALA A 134 17.36 0.97 3.40
N PRO A 135 17.28 -0.17 4.12
CA PRO A 135 16.12 -0.49 4.95
C PRO A 135 16.08 0.41 6.19
N SER A 136 14.88 0.88 6.51
CA SER A 136 14.62 1.82 7.59
C SER A 136 15.01 1.21 8.93
N GLN A 137 16.03 1.79 9.54
CA GLN A 137 16.59 1.32 10.81
C GLN A 137 15.57 1.39 11.96
N SER A 138 14.72 2.43 11.97
CA SER A 138 13.64 2.57 12.94
C SER A 138 12.53 1.54 12.74
N ALA A 139 12.22 1.19 11.48
CA ALA A 139 11.27 0.12 11.17
C ALA A 139 11.81 -1.25 11.63
N LEU A 140 13.08 -1.55 11.33
CA LEU A 140 13.73 -2.80 11.75
C LEU A 140 13.79 -2.92 13.29
N ALA A 141 14.10 -1.83 13.99
CA ALA A 141 14.06 -1.81 15.44
C ALA A 141 12.65 -2.04 15.99
N THR A 142 11.64 -1.40 15.40
CA THR A 142 10.24 -1.62 15.80
C THR A 142 9.83 -3.07 15.59
N ILE A 143 10.21 -3.69 14.46
CA ILE A 143 9.97 -5.11 14.18
C ILE A 143 10.62 -5.99 15.25
N ALA A 144 11.91 -5.79 15.54
CA ALA A 144 12.61 -6.56 16.56
C ALA A 144 12.01 -6.36 17.96
N ILE A 145 11.58 -5.14 18.30
CA ILE A 145 10.93 -4.84 19.59
C ILE A 145 9.60 -5.59 19.73
N GLN A 146 8.80 -5.61 18.66
CA GLN A 146 7.45 -6.15 18.67
C GLN A 146 7.38 -7.66 18.43
N ASP A 147 8.47 -8.28 17.95
CA ASP A 147 8.57 -9.71 17.63
C ASP A 147 8.47 -10.60 18.89
N GLY A 148 7.24 -10.85 19.33
CA GLY A 148 6.97 -11.72 20.48
C GLY A 148 7.16 -13.21 20.17
N ASP A 149 6.96 -13.62 18.92
CA ASP A 149 7.07 -15.02 18.49
C ASP A 149 8.51 -15.44 18.18
N GLY A 150 9.41 -14.48 17.98
CA GLY A 150 10.84 -14.70 17.82
C GLY A 150 11.26 -15.08 16.39
N ALA A 151 10.34 -15.05 15.42
CA ALA A 151 10.61 -15.51 14.05
C ALA A 151 11.24 -14.46 13.13
N LEU A 152 11.22 -13.19 13.54
CA LEU A 152 11.56 -12.04 12.68
C LEU A 152 12.88 -11.40 13.08
N TRP A 153 13.15 -11.27 14.38
CA TRP A 153 14.34 -10.59 14.90
C TRP A 153 15.67 -11.20 14.44
N PRO A 154 15.85 -12.53 14.20
CA PRO A 154 17.13 -13.06 13.76
C PRO A 154 17.56 -12.52 12.39
N ARG A 155 16.61 -12.02 11.60
CA ARG A 155 16.86 -11.34 10.32
C ARG A 155 16.88 -9.82 10.45
N ALA A 156 16.01 -9.26 11.30
CA ALA A 156 15.92 -7.81 11.48
C ALA A 156 17.08 -7.23 12.29
N LEU A 157 17.42 -7.82 13.45
CA LEU A 157 18.44 -7.29 14.37
C LEU A 157 19.83 -7.18 13.72
N PRO A 158 20.32 -8.16 12.93
CA PRO A 158 21.61 -8.04 12.22
C PRO A 158 21.70 -6.83 11.27
N ARG A 159 20.57 -6.29 10.83
CA ARG A 159 20.50 -5.17 9.89
C ARG A 159 20.29 -3.81 10.57
N ILE A 160 20.26 -3.77 11.91
CA ILE A 160 20.24 -2.54 12.69
C ILE A 160 21.67 -2.12 13.02
N GLU A 161 22.10 -1.00 12.47
CA GLU A 161 23.44 -0.42 12.62
C GLU A 161 23.41 0.86 13.47
N ARG A 162 22.29 1.59 13.44
CA ARG A 162 22.16 2.82 14.23
C ARG A 162 22.17 2.49 15.73
N ARG A 163 23.20 2.98 16.42
CA ARG A 163 23.37 2.76 17.88
C ARG A 163 22.15 3.15 18.71
N ALA A 164 21.45 4.23 18.34
CA ALA A 164 20.23 4.66 19.01
C ALA A 164 19.10 3.61 18.92
N ASP A 165 18.94 3.00 17.74
CA ASP A 165 17.93 1.98 17.49
C ASP A 165 18.27 0.67 18.22
N LEU A 166 19.55 0.28 18.26
CA LEU A 166 20.01 -0.87 19.06
C LEU A 166 19.76 -0.66 20.57
N LYS A 167 19.98 0.55 21.10
CA LYS A 167 19.63 0.89 22.50
C LYS A 167 18.14 0.73 22.77
N ASP A 168 17.31 1.16 21.82
CA ASP A 168 15.86 1.02 21.92
C ASP A 168 15.45 -0.46 21.92
N VAL A 169 16.02 -1.29 21.06
CA VAL A 169 15.77 -2.74 21.06
C VAL A 169 16.21 -3.37 22.39
N ALA A 170 17.43 -3.08 22.86
CA ALA A 170 17.97 -3.60 24.11
C ALA A 170 17.10 -3.26 25.33
N ARG A 171 16.43 -2.10 25.32
CA ARG A 171 15.58 -1.64 26.41
C ARG A 171 14.12 -2.11 26.30
N LYS A 172 13.57 -2.13 25.08
CA LYS A 172 12.11 -2.23 24.85
C LYS A 172 11.66 -3.56 24.27
N ALA A 173 12.56 -4.40 23.75
CA ALA A 173 12.15 -5.65 23.11
C ALA A 173 11.42 -6.57 24.08
N LYS A 174 10.33 -7.16 23.60
CA LYS A 174 9.45 -8.02 24.41
C LYS A 174 10.17 -9.25 24.96
N ARG A 175 11.13 -9.79 24.20
CA ARG A 175 11.86 -11.01 24.54
C ARG A 175 13.27 -10.73 25.04
N ASP A 176 13.71 -11.53 26.01
CA ASP A 176 15.00 -11.40 26.68
C ASP A 176 16.19 -11.70 25.76
N ASP A 177 16.04 -12.69 24.88
CA ASP A 177 17.02 -13.08 23.86
C ASP A 177 17.28 -11.93 22.86
N VAL A 178 16.22 -11.23 22.44
CA VAL A 178 16.32 -10.05 21.57
C VAL A 178 17.05 -8.91 22.28
N ARG A 179 16.73 -8.65 23.55
CA ARG A 179 17.41 -7.62 24.35
C ARG A 179 18.90 -7.94 24.51
N ALA A 180 19.23 -9.19 24.84
CA ALA A 180 20.61 -9.66 24.98
C ALA A 180 21.39 -9.54 23.67
N GLY A 181 20.79 -9.95 22.55
CA GLY A 181 21.40 -9.81 21.22
C GLY A 181 21.72 -8.35 20.87
N ALA A 182 20.82 -7.42 21.19
CA ALA A 182 21.05 -5.99 20.95
C ALA A 182 22.16 -5.41 21.85
N LEU A 183 22.25 -5.85 23.12
CA LEU A 183 23.34 -5.45 24.03
C LEU A 183 24.70 -5.94 23.54
N ALA A 184 24.79 -7.19 23.09
CA ALA A 184 26.03 -7.74 22.53
C ALA A 184 26.53 -6.89 21.35
N ARG A 185 25.62 -6.43 20.49
CA ARG A 185 25.93 -5.53 19.37
C ARG A 185 26.32 -4.10 19.77
N LEU A 186 25.95 -3.65 20.96
CA LEU A 186 26.34 -2.32 21.47
C LEU A 186 27.75 -2.31 22.09
N ALA A 187 28.23 -3.50 22.46
CA ALA A 187 29.54 -3.72 23.08
C ALA A 187 30.67 -3.91 22.05
N THR A 188 30.33 -4.25 20.80
CA THR A 188 31.21 -4.22 19.63
C THR A 188 31.28 -2.82 19.03
#